data_AF-A0A4R8XFL2-F1
#
_entry.id   AF-A0A4R8XFL2-F1
#
_cell.length_a   1.000
_cell.length_b   1.000
_cell.length_c   1.000
_cell.angle_alpha   90.00
_cell.angle_beta   90.00
_cell.angle_gamma   90.00
#
_symmetry.space_group_name_H-M   'P 1'
#
loop_
_entity.id
_entity.type
_entity.pdbx_description
1 polymer ?
#
loop_
_entity_poly.entity_id
_entity_poly.type
_entity_poly.pdbx_seq_one_letter_code
_entity_poly.pdbx_strand_id
1 'polypeptide(L)'
;MAGTALETGQAGQAGQIEGNPVPISQDTIDRLLCDTGTRGIQFSESGDIINVGRDGGCRWVDCDKSPAWSEAHHINEWVKDNGYTDPADGVLLCHPHHLLLHNQHWSIIRTGNDYWLRPPVGVDPEQSLIALPSKQAQP
;
A
#
# COMPACT_ATOMS: atom_id res chain seq x y z
N MET A 1 -24.79 -20.84 -37.91
CA MET A 1 -23.40 -20.81 -37.42
C MET A 1 -23.18 -19.46 -36.76
N ALA A 2 -23.28 -19.42 -35.44
CA ALA A 2 -23.21 -18.21 -34.64
C ALA A 2 -21.79 -17.63 -34.68
N GLY A 3 -21.68 -16.34 -34.99
CA GLY A 3 -20.43 -15.59 -34.92
C GLY A 3 -20.03 -15.36 -33.46
N THR A 4 -18.77 -15.61 -33.18
CA THR A 4 -18.06 -15.44 -31.92
C THR A 4 -18.17 -14.01 -31.39
N ALA A 5 -18.58 -13.87 -30.13
CA ALA A 5 -18.50 -12.63 -29.38
C ALA A 5 -17.02 -12.25 -29.20
N LEU A 6 -16.67 -11.03 -29.59
CA LEU A 6 -15.41 -10.38 -29.22
C LEU A 6 -15.42 -10.19 -27.70
N GLU A 7 -14.39 -10.72 -27.05
CA GLU A 7 -14.15 -10.55 -25.62
C GLU A 7 -14.02 -9.06 -25.30
N THR A 8 -14.90 -8.57 -24.43
CA THR A 8 -14.90 -7.21 -23.91
C THR A 8 -13.63 -7.01 -23.08
N GLY A 9 -12.64 -6.33 -23.64
CA GLY A 9 -11.48 -5.86 -22.87
C GLY A 9 -11.95 -5.00 -21.70
N GLN A 10 -11.57 -5.39 -20.48
CA GLN A 10 -11.82 -4.60 -19.28
C GLN A 10 -11.25 -3.19 -19.49
N ALA A 11 -12.14 -2.20 -19.58
CA ALA A 11 -11.76 -0.80 -19.50
C ALA A 11 -11.12 -0.56 -18.12
N GLY A 12 -9.84 -0.22 -18.09
CA GLY A 12 -9.17 0.23 -16.87
C GLY A 12 -9.96 1.40 -16.29
N GLN A 13 -10.34 1.30 -15.02
CA GLN A 13 -11.08 2.35 -14.35
C GLN A 13 -10.23 3.64 -14.37
N ALA A 14 -10.82 4.80 -14.63
CA ALA A 14 -10.13 6.08 -14.59
C ALA A 14 -10.97 7.06 -13.76
N GLY A 15 -10.31 7.86 -12.93
CA GLY A 15 -10.96 8.87 -12.09
C GLY A 15 -10.51 10.26 -12.49
N GLN A 16 -11.02 11.27 -11.78
CA GLN A 16 -10.77 12.66 -12.13
C GLN A 16 -10.60 13.49 -10.87
N ILE A 17 -9.66 14.43 -10.90
CA ILE A 17 -9.50 15.44 -9.84
C ILE A 17 -10.46 16.59 -10.14
N GLU A 18 -11.22 17.03 -9.14
CA GLU A 18 -12.11 18.19 -9.27
C GLU A 18 -11.36 19.40 -9.85
N GLY A 19 -11.90 20.01 -10.91
CA GLY A 19 -11.30 21.15 -11.59
C GLY A 19 -10.19 20.81 -12.60
N ASN A 20 -9.79 19.54 -12.73
CA ASN A 20 -8.87 19.09 -13.78
C ASN A 20 -9.65 18.29 -14.85
N PRO A 21 -9.73 18.75 -16.11
CA PRO A 21 -10.48 18.05 -17.16
C PRO A 21 -9.81 16.74 -17.61
N VAL A 22 -8.56 16.49 -17.24
CA VAL A 22 -7.81 15.30 -17.66
C VAL A 22 -8.05 14.16 -16.66
N PRO A 23 -8.52 12.98 -17.10
CA PRO A 23 -8.65 11.83 -16.23
C PRO A 23 -7.29 11.34 -15.76
N ILE A 24 -7.24 10.81 -14.55
CA ILE A 24 -6.08 10.19 -13.92
C ILE A 24 -6.27 8.67 -13.82
N SER A 25 -5.16 7.93 -13.84
CA SER A 25 -5.18 6.46 -13.71
C SER A 25 -5.61 6.01 -12.32
N GLN A 26 -6.11 4.77 -12.16
CA GLN A 26 -6.31 4.18 -10.83
C GLN A 26 -5.03 4.25 -9.99
N ASP A 27 -3.86 3.93 -10.54
CA ASP A 27 -2.61 4.03 -9.78
C ASP A 27 -2.35 5.44 -9.21
N THR A 28 -2.76 6.47 -9.95
CA THR A 28 -2.67 7.85 -9.46
C THR A 28 -3.68 8.11 -8.35
N ILE A 29 -4.89 7.58 -8.47
CA ILE A 29 -5.93 7.66 -7.45
C ILE A 29 -5.48 6.94 -6.18
N ASP A 30 -5.02 5.70 -6.27
CA ASP A 30 -4.60 4.88 -5.14
C ASP A 30 -3.43 5.51 -4.40
N ARG A 31 -2.45 6.03 -5.15
CA ARG A 31 -1.33 6.78 -4.58
C ARG A 31 -1.82 8.04 -3.88
N LEU A 32 -2.69 8.83 -4.51
CA LEU A 32 -3.25 10.02 -3.89
C LEU A 32 -4.06 9.67 -2.64
N LEU A 33 -4.85 8.59 -2.64
CA LEU A 33 -5.59 8.17 -1.45
C LEU A 33 -4.66 7.73 -0.31
N CYS A 34 -3.52 7.10 -0.62
CA CYS A 34 -2.50 6.75 0.36
C CYS A 34 -1.71 7.97 0.88
N ASP A 35 -1.31 8.88 -0.03
CA ASP A 35 -0.46 10.06 0.26
C ASP A 35 -1.24 11.20 0.93
N THR A 36 -2.48 11.44 0.46
CA THR A 36 -3.31 12.57 0.91
C THR A 36 -3.87 12.32 2.30
N GLY A 37 -3.55 11.16 2.91
CA GLY A 37 -3.81 10.78 4.29
C GLY A 37 -4.12 12.00 5.10
N THR A 38 -5.42 12.23 5.31
CA THR A 38 -5.89 13.26 6.21
C THR A 38 -5.00 13.15 7.44
N ARG A 39 -4.36 14.25 7.86
CA ARG A 39 -3.69 14.33 9.17
C ARG A 39 -4.74 14.29 10.29
N GLY A 40 -5.68 13.34 10.21
CA GLY A 40 -6.50 12.93 11.33
C GLY A 40 -5.62 12.01 12.17
N ILE A 41 -5.56 12.27 13.47
CA ILE A 41 -5.10 11.26 14.41
C ILE A 41 -6.11 10.12 14.27
N GLN A 42 -5.75 9.09 13.52
CA GLN A 42 -6.64 7.98 13.22
C GLN A 42 -6.49 6.97 14.34
N PHE A 43 -7.64 6.66 14.91
CA PHE A 43 -7.80 5.78 16.04
C PHE A 43 -8.43 4.49 15.53
N SER A 44 -7.93 3.34 15.98
CA SER A 44 -8.70 2.10 15.91
C SER A 44 -10.07 2.28 16.60
N GLU A 45 -10.96 1.31 16.49
CA GLU A 45 -12.19 1.25 17.31
C GLU A 45 -11.87 1.37 18.82
N SER A 46 -10.67 0.95 19.25
CA SER A 46 -10.15 1.07 20.61
C SER A 46 -9.37 2.36 20.92
N GLY A 47 -9.20 3.29 19.98
CA GLY A 47 -8.42 4.51 20.25
C GLY A 47 -6.92 4.40 19.95
N ASP A 48 -6.46 3.36 19.27
CA ASP A 48 -5.05 3.12 19.03
C ASP A 48 -4.55 3.86 17.79
N ILE A 49 -3.37 4.47 17.90
CA ILE A 49 -2.69 5.13 16.77
C ILE A 49 -1.69 4.19 16.11
N ILE A 50 -1.33 4.45 14.85
CA ILE A 50 -0.21 3.75 14.20
C ILE A 50 1.08 4.05 14.97
N ASN A 51 1.64 3.02 15.59
CA ASN A 51 2.87 3.12 16.36
C ASN A 51 4.08 3.09 15.42
N VAL A 52 4.59 4.27 15.03
CA VAL A 52 5.80 4.42 14.21
C VAL A 52 7.06 3.81 14.85
N GLY A 53 7.09 3.67 16.18
CA GLY A 53 8.16 3.00 16.90
C GLY A 53 8.16 1.48 16.70
N ARG A 54 7.00 0.87 16.40
CA ARG A 54 6.86 -0.59 16.20
C ARG A 54 7.76 -1.12 15.09
N ASP A 55 7.83 -0.39 13.99
CA ASP A 55 8.52 -0.85 12.78
C ASP A 55 10.01 -0.51 12.79
N GLY A 56 10.43 0.49 13.57
CA GLY A 56 11.83 0.88 13.70
C GLY A 56 12.43 1.53 12.46
N GLY A 57 11.64 1.78 11.41
CA GLY A 57 12.06 2.35 10.14
C GLY A 57 11.33 1.73 8.98
N CYS A 58 11.81 1.99 7.77
CA CYS A 58 11.28 1.39 6.55
C CYS A 58 11.42 -0.14 6.63
N ARG A 59 10.31 -0.87 6.56
CA ARG A 59 10.31 -2.35 6.67
C ARG A 59 10.83 -3.07 5.43
N TRP A 60 11.00 -2.37 4.31
CA TRP A 60 11.50 -2.95 3.07
C TRP A 60 12.81 -3.74 3.33
N VAL A 61 12.94 -4.87 2.63
CA VAL A 61 14.11 -5.74 2.76
C VAL A 61 15.37 -4.93 2.38
N ASP A 62 16.45 -5.09 3.14
CA ASP A 62 17.72 -4.38 2.93
C ASP A 62 17.65 -2.84 2.99
N CYS A 63 16.58 -2.26 3.56
CA CYS A 63 16.50 -0.84 3.86
C CYS A 63 16.81 -0.54 5.34
N ASP A 64 17.56 0.53 5.58
CA ASP A 64 18.01 1.01 6.90
C ASP A 64 17.43 2.39 7.27
N LYS A 65 16.52 2.94 6.44
CA LYS A 65 15.95 4.27 6.68
C LYS A 65 15.16 4.30 7.97
N SER A 66 15.54 5.21 8.87
CA SER A 66 14.89 5.40 10.17
C SER A 66 13.43 5.85 10.07
N PRO A 67 12.64 5.80 11.16
CA PRO A 67 11.26 6.26 11.18
C PRO A 67 11.10 7.71 10.73
N ALA A 68 12.06 8.59 11.02
CA ALA A 68 12.02 10.01 10.63
C ALA A 68 12.06 10.24 9.11
N TRP A 69 12.45 9.22 8.34
CA TRP A 69 12.50 9.24 6.87
C TRP A 69 11.44 8.30 6.25
N SER A 70 10.47 7.87 7.06
CA SER A 70 9.45 6.90 6.67
C SER A 70 8.05 7.48 6.81
N GLU A 71 7.16 7.01 5.94
CA GLU A 71 5.74 7.33 5.88
C GLU A 71 4.95 6.08 6.27
N ALA A 72 3.79 6.27 6.90
CA ALA A 72 2.88 5.17 7.17
C ALA A 72 2.10 4.82 5.88
N HIS A 73 2.22 3.59 5.45
CA HIS A 73 1.50 3.01 4.32
C HIS A 73 0.45 2.03 4.85
N HIS A 74 -0.80 2.15 4.40
CA HIS A 74 -1.87 1.22 4.77
C HIS A 74 -1.90 0.05 3.78
N ILE A 75 -1.99 -1.18 4.29
CA ILE A 75 -2.03 -2.39 3.48
C ILE A 75 -3.38 -2.54 2.75
N ASN A 76 -4.47 -2.10 3.38
CA ASN A 76 -5.80 -2.09 2.80
C ASN A 76 -6.12 -0.71 2.22
N GLU A 77 -6.52 -0.67 0.95
CA GLU A 77 -6.96 0.55 0.26
C GLU A 77 -8.11 1.22 1.03
N TRP A 78 -7.90 2.48 1.41
CA TRP A 78 -8.74 3.30 2.29
C TRP A 78 -10.26 3.24 2.04
N VAL A 79 -10.68 3.04 0.79
CA VAL A 79 -12.10 3.04 0.38
C VAL A 79 -12.85 1.79 0.83
N LYS A 80 -12.16 0.66 1.07
CA LYS A 80 -12.81 -0.62 1.28
C LYS A 80 -13.51 -0.75 2.64
N ASP A 81 -13.02 -0.02 3.65
CA ASP A 81 -13.41 -0.20 5.06
C ASP A 81 -14.03 1.07 5.69
N ASN A 82 -14.60 1.98 4.89
CA ASN A 82 -15.25 3.21 5.36
C ASN A 82 -14.37 4.11 6.25
N GLY A 83 -13.04 4.08 6.06
CA GLY A 83 -12.08 4.91 6.80
C GLY A 83 -11.71 4.40 8.20
N TYR A 84 -12.17 3.22 8.61
CA TYR A 84 -11.63 2.50 9.76
C TYR A 84 -10.37 1.77 9.35
N THR A 85 -9.32 1.86 10.16
CA THR A 85 -8.08 1.16 9.90
C THR A 85 -7.56 0.57 11.20
N ASP A 86 -7.35 -0.75 11.21
CA ASP A 86 -6.56 -1.38 12.27
C ASP A 86 -5.14 -0.75 12.20
N PRO A 87 -4.59 -0.16 13.27
CA PRO A 87 -3.23 0.34 13.28
C PRO A 87 -2.19 -0.71 12.93
N ALA A 88 -2.53 -1.99 13.07
CA ALA A 88 -1.71 -3.08 12.60
C ALA A 88 -1.79 -3.31 11.07
N ASP A 89 -2.71 -2.67 10.34
CA ASP A 89 -2.71 -2.63 8.87
C ASP A 89 -1.82 -1.51 8.30
N GLY A 90 -1.25 -0.65 9.14
CA GLY A 90 -0.19 0.28 8.73
C GLY A 90 1.19 -0.37 8.74
N VAL A 91 2.09 0.03 7.85
CA VAL A 91 3.53 -0.28 7.86
C VAL A 91 4.36 0.95 7.50
N LEU A 92 5.57 1.08 8.04
CA LEU A 92 6.48 2.14 7.64
C LEU A 92 7.27 1.81 6.37
N LEU A 93 7.23 2.74 5.40
CA LEU A 93 8.05 2.71 4.19
C LEU A 93 8.72 4.08 3.97
N CYS A 94 9.99 4.11 3.57
CA CYS A 94 10.60 5.37 3.13
C CYS A 94 10.04 5.79 1.78
N HIS A 95 10.05 7.09 1.49
CA HIS A 95 9.45 7.64 0.28
C HIS A 95 9.80 6.87 -1.03
N PRO A 96 11.07 6.49 -1.29
CA PRO A 96 11.40 5.70 -2.47
C PRO A 96 10.72 4.32 -2.52
N HIS A 97 10.65 3.61 -1.39
CA HIS A 97 10.01 2.30 -1.31
C HIS A 97 8.49 2.39 -1.31
N HIS A 98 7.94 3.49 -0.79
CA HIS A 98 6.50 3.76 -0.89
C HIS A 98 6.08 3.98 -2.35
N LEU A 99 6.84 4.79 -3.10
CA LEU A 99 6.61 4.96 -4.55
C LEU A 99 6.88 3.69 -5.35
N LEU A 100 7.91 2.91 -4.99
CA LEU A 100 8.19 1.63 -5.62
C LEU A 100 6.99 0.69 -5.50
N LEU A 101 6.37 0.67 -4.32
CA LEU A 101 5.20 -0.16 -4.05
C LEU A 101 4.06 0.16 -5.03
N HIS A 102 3.67 1.43 -5.10
CA HIS A 102 2.58 1.85 -5.98
C HIS A 102 2.94 1.76 -7.47
N ASN A 103 4.08 2.33 -7.87
CA ASN A 103 4.40 2.51 -9.29
C ASN A 103 4.83 1.22 -9.99
N GLN A 104 5.24 0.20 -9.24
CA GLN A 104 5.63 -1.09 -9.78
C GLN A 104 4.70 -2.21 -9.30
N HIS A 105 3.55 -1.87 -8.73
CA HIS A 105 2.51 -2.82 -8.33
C HIS A 105 3.00 -3.92 -7.37
N TRP A 106 3.94 -3.57 -6.48
CA TRP A 106 4.20 -4.43 -5.32
C TRP A 106 3.01 -4.31 -4.36
N SER A 107 2.79 -5.35 -3.57
CA SER A 107 1.75 -5.32 -2.54
C SER A 107 2.26 -5.90 -1.24
N ILE A 108 1.63 -5.51 -0.14
CA ILE A 108 1.94 -6.05 1.18
C ILE A 108 0.76 -6.92 1.62
N ILE A 109 1.07 -8.02 2.29
CA ILE A 109 0.08 -8.92 2.87
C ILE A 109 0.39 -9.04 4.36
N ARG A 110 -0.65 -8.95 5.18
CA ARG A 110 -0.58 -9.23 6.62
C ARG A 110 -1.20 -10.59 6.92
N THR A 111 -0.55 -11.38 7.77
CA THR A 111 -1.10 -12.63 8.31
C THR A 111 -0.80 -12.69 9.79
N GLY A 112 -1.83 -12.46 10.62
CA GLY A 112 -1.64 -12.27 12.06
C GLY A 112 -0.79 -11.03 12.34
N ASN A 113 0.39 -11.23 12.93
CA ASN A 113 1.36 -10.17 13.23
C ASN A 113 2.51 -10.09 12.23
N ASP A 114 2.53 -10.96 11.22
CA ASP A 114 3.56 -11.02 10.21
C ASP A 114 3.16 -10.27 8.94
N TYR A 115 4.16 -9.70 8.28
CA TYR A 115 4.00 -8.86 7.10
C TYR A 115 4.90 -9.38 6.00
N TRP A 116 4.37 -9.38 4.78
CA TRP A 116 5.00 -10.00 3.63
C TRP A 116 4.91 -9.07 2.44
N LEU A 117 6.02 -8.87 1.75
CA LEU A 117 6.08 -8.20 0.47
C LEU A 117 5.80 -9.23 -0.63
N ARG A 118 4.82 -8.93 -1.47
CA ARG A 118 4.48 -9.73 -2.65
C ARG A 118 4.95 -8.99 -3.91
N PRO A 119 5.88 -9.55 -4.69
CA PRO A 119 6.32 -8.97 -5.95
C PRO A 119 5.21 -8.99 -7.01
N PRO A 120 5.24 -8.05 -7.98
CA PRO A 120 4.40 -8.15 -9.17
C PRO A 120 4.83 -9.36 -10.02
N VAL A 121 3.90 -9.90 -10.80
CA VAL A 121 4.14 -11.07 -11.68
C VAL A 121 5.30 -10.87 -12.68
N GLY A 122 5.59 -9.62 -13.06
CA GLY A 122 6.70 -9.29 -13.95
C GLY A 122 8.08 -9.36 -13.29
N VAL A 123 8.15 -9.29 -11.96
CA VAL A 123 9.40 -9.44 -11.18
C VAL A 123 9.57 -10.90 -10.74
N ASP A 124 8.51 -11.52 -10.25
CA ASP A 124 8.47 -12.94 -9.90
C ASP A 124 7.12 -13.54 -10.30
N PRO A 125 7.07 -14.44 -11.32
CA PRO A 125 5.85 -15.08 -11.76
C PRO A 125 5.15 -15.92 -10.68
N GLU A 126 5.90 -16.48 -9.72
CA GLU A 126 5.33 -17.26 -8.61
C GLU A 126 4.86 -16.37 -7.46
N GLN A 127 5.17 -15.07 -7.52
CA GLN A 127 4.87 -14.08 -6.50
C GLN A 127 5.28 -14.52 -5.09
N SER A 128 6.50 -15.06 -4.97
CA SER A 128 7.06 -15.59 -3.73
C SER A 128 7.08 -14.52 -2.66
N LEU A 129 6.50 -14.83 -1.49
CA LEU A 129 6.38 -13.87 -0.40
C LEU A 129 7.74 -13.64 0.26
N ILE A 130 8.13 -12.37 0.36
CA ILE A 130 9.35 -11.91 1.02
C ILE A 130 8.97 -11.38 2.39
N ALA A 131 9.57 -11.90 3.46
CA ALA A 131 9.29 -11.42 4.81
C ALA A 131 9.65 -9.92 4.96
N LEU A 132 8.76 -9.13 5.55
CA LEU A 132 8.99 -7.73 5.94
C LEU A 132 9.09 -7.64 7.46
N PRO A 133 10.22 -8.03 8.09
CA PRO A 133 10.34 -7.97 9.54
C PRO A 133 10.33 -6.53 10.06
N SER A 134 9.96 -6.35 11.33
CA SER A 134 10.21 -5.08 12.03
C SER A 134 11.72 -4.88 12.21
N LYS A 135 12.18 -3.63 12.11
CA LYS A 135 13.57 -3.26 12.38
C LYS A 135 13.89 -3.14 13.87
N GLN A 136 12.88 -3.12 14.74
CA GLN A 136 13.07 -3.21 16.20
C GLN A 136 13.44 -4.63 16.66
N ALA A 137 13.11 -5.64 15.86
CA ALA A 137 13.39 -7.05 16.19
C ALA A 137 14.79 -7.51 15.74
N GLN A 138 15.60 -6.61 15.18
CA GLN A 138 16.98 -6.91 14.79
C GLN A 138 17.92 -6.56 15.97
N PRO A 139 18.81 -7.47 16.40
CA PRO A 139 19.65 -7.29 17.59
C PRO A 139 20.65 -6.14 17.46
#